data_AF-A0A1G8Q9T3-F1
#
_entry.id   AF-A0A1G8Q9T3-F1
#
_cell.length_a   1.000
_cell.length_b   1.000
_cell.length_c   1.000
_cell.angle_alpha   90.00
_cell.angle_beta   90.00
_cell.angle_gamma   90.00
#
_symmetry.space_group_name_H-M   'P 1'
#
loop_
_entity.id
_entity.type
_entity.pdbx_description
1 polymer ?
#
loop_
_entity_poly.entity_id
_entity_poly.type
_entity_poly.pdbx_seq_one_letter_code
_entity_poly.pdbx_strand_id
1 'polypeptide(L)'
;MQYSMNKSVVDDLKTKFGPVEFYTGPFKTFPGNWFLLELKPMPLNSEINDVASDICRNGSVKVNKGKVKHHLDNCDRESHSFSSKLRHVEKIISDLKDEKYYIAVHPGDENILNGQPIAISIKPEINYIKYPDHPHLNAGAKDVSMEGFNFYLPNSLCYTDDPKQLGTDTVDRMLFAFDLITIWLFRHQIWLKTREVYGKGTWIGPEAASFPPYIYPKILNPLGKCRCGKNEKYGNCHRPYDIKKLRKKAKQNNRINLKHQTYGSWRKNIYNPQRRSLKVLKNILL
;
A
#
# COMPACT_ATOMS: atom_id res chain seq x y z
N MET A 1 6.11 -14.31 -24.53
CA MET A 1 4.94 -13.42 -24.41
C MET A 1 5.43 -12.00 -24.39
N GLN A 2 4.88 -11.16 -25.27
CA GLN A 2 5.29 -9.77 -25.44
C GLN A 2 4.49 -8.95 -24.43
N TYR A 3 5.14 -8.51 -23.35
CA TYR A 3 4.55 -7.69 -22.29
C TYR A 3 4.39 -6.25 -22.79
N SER A 4 3.51 -6.04 -23.76
CA SER A 4 3.34 -4.73 -24.37
C SER A 4 2.03 -4.14 -23.90
N MET A 5 2.09 -3.22 -22.93
CA MET A 5 0.96 -2.31 -22.73
C MET A 5 0.77 -1.46 -24.00
N ASN A 6 -0.48 -1.14 -24.33
CA ASN A 6 -0.77 -0.26 -25.46
C ASN A 6 -0.07 1.08 -25.25
N LYS A 7 0.68 1.54 -26.26
CA LYS A 7 1.39 2.82 -26.23
C LYS A 7 0.45 4.00 -25.90
N SER A 8 -0.78 3.99 -26.41
CA SER A 8 -1.75 5.05 -26.11
C SER A 8 -2.09 5.14 -24.62
N VAL A 9 -2.19 4.00 -23.92
CA VAL A 9 -2.43 3.96 -22.47
C VAL A 9 -1.25 4.56 -21.72
N VAL A 10 -0.02 4.22 -22.12
CA VAL A 10 1.20 4.76 -21.51
C VAL A 10 1.30 6.27 -21.73
N ASP A 11 1.04 6.74 -22.95
CA ASP A 11 1.11 8.16 -23.31
C ASP A 11 0.01 8.96 -22.59
N ASP A 12 -1.20 8.41 -22.44
CA ASP A 12 -2.28 9.02 -21.66
C ASP A 12 -1.92 9.17 -20.19
N LEU A 13 -1.36 8.12 -19.57
CA LEU A 13 -0.95 8.16 -18.17
C LEU A 13 0.16 9.18 -17.94
N LYS A 14 1.16 9.25 -18.83
CA LYS A 14 2.22 10.25 -18.79
C LYS A 14 1.66 11.67 -18.96
N THR A 15 0.72 11.86 -19.87
CA THR A 15 0.14 13.18 -20.15
C THR A 15 -0.74 13.66 -19.00
N LYS A 16 -1.64 12.78 -18.50
CA LYS A 16 -2.64 13.12 -17.48
C LYS A 16 -2.03 13.21 -16.09
N PHE A 17 -1.18 12.24 -15.71
CA PHE A 17 -0.57 12.25 -14.38
C PHE A 17 0.74 13.02 -14.35
N GLY A 18 1.63 12.88 -15.34
CA GLY A 18 2.89 13.63 -15.40
C GLY A 18 4.12 12.80 -15.01
N PRO A 19 4.47 12.64 -13.72
CA PRO A 19 5.73 12.04 -13.28
C PRO A 19 5.68 10.51 -13.32
N VAL A 20 5.47 9.97 -14.52
CA VAL A 20 5.34 8.53 -14.79
C VAL A 20 6.36 8.10 -15.82
N GLU A 21 7.15 7.11 -15.48
CA GLU A 21 7.96 6.37 -16.44
C GLU A 21 7.39 4.95 -16.60
N PHE A 22 7.53 4.39 -17.80
CA PHE A 22 7.02 3.07 -18.12
C PHE A 22 8.17 2.14 -18.49
N TYR A 23 8.18 0.98 -17.84
CA TYR A 23 9.19 -0.05 -17.99
C TYR A 23 8.49 -1.36 -18.31
N THR A 24 8.92 -2.00 -19.40
CA THR A 24 8.53 -3.37 -19.73
C THR A 24 9.77 -4.22 -19.88
N GLY A 25 9.71 -5.45 -19.41
CA GLY A 25 10.79 -6.39 -19.63
C GLY A 25 10.50 -7.77 -19.05
N PRO A 26 11.23 -8.81 -19.52
CA PRO A 26 11.27 -10.09 -18.86
C PRO A 26 12.14 -9.95 -17.60
N PHE A 27 11.66 -9.20 -16.60
CA PHE A 27 12.36 -9.13 -15.33
C PHE A 27 12.25 -10.52 -14.70
N LYS A 28 13.36 -11.27 -14.69
CA LYS A 28 13.42 -12.68 -14.23
C LYS A 28 12.76 -12.93 -12.87
N THR A 29 12.60 -11.89 -12.05
CA THR A 29 12.01 -11.95 -10.72
C THR A 29 10.62 -11.31 -10.62
N PHE A 30 10.21 -10.48 -11.59
CA PHE A 30 8.95 -9.71 -11.58
C PHE A 30 8.46 -9.39 -12.99
N PRO A 31 7.98 -10.38 -13.76
CA PRO A 31 7.57 -10.14 -15.14
C PRO A 31 6.48 -9.08 -15.22
N GLY A 32 6.36 -8.42 -16.38
CA GLY A 32 5.21 -7.57 -16.67
C GLY A 32 5.53 -6.10 -16.87
N ASN A 33 4.45 -5.33 -16.85
CA ASN A 33 4.42 -3.89 -17.10
C ASN A 33 4.57 -3.16 -15.77
N TRP A 34 5.52 -2.25 -15.67
CA TRP A 34 5.77 -1.48 -14.47
C TRP A 34 5.78 0.00 -14.76
N PHE A 35 5.15 0.75 -13.88
CA PHE A 35 5.24 2.20 -13.84
C PHE A 35 6.14 2.61 -12.70
N LEU A 36 7.03 3.56 -12.95
CA LEU A 36 7.78 4.23 -11.91
C LEU A 36 7.21 5.63 -11.73
N LEU A 37 6.75 5.93 -10.53
CA LEU A 37 6.27 7.25 -10.14
C LEU A 37 7.34 7.97 -9.35
N GLU A 38 7.69 9.19 -9.80
CA GLU A 38 8.47 10.13 -8.98
C GLU A 38 7.50 11.11 -8.29
N LEU A 39 7.20 10.85 -7.02
CA LEU A 39 6.17 11.59 -6.28
C LEU A 39 6.78 12.54 -5.26
N LYS A 40 6.15 13.71 -5.11
CA LYS A 40 6.41 14.70 -4.06
C LYS A 40 5.06 15.06 -3.43
N PRO A 41 4.52 14.19 -2.56
CA PRO A 41 3.11 14.20 -2.20
C PRO A 41 2.70 15.41 -1.35
N MET A 42 3.67 16.11 -0.74
CA MET A 42 3.41 17.25 0.14
C MET A 42 2.69 18.39 -0.62
N PRO A 43 1.56 18.89 -0.09
CA PRO A 43 0.92 20.11 -0.56
C PRO A 43 1.83 21.34 -0.47
N LEU A 44 1.38 22.45 -1.03
CA LEU A 44 2.03 23.74 -0.76
C LEU A 44 1.94 24.06 0.75
N ASN A 45 2.96 24.72 1.28
CA ASN A 45 2.98 25.12 2.70
C ASN A 45 1.76 25.98 3.09
N SER A 46 1.20 26.74 2.15
CA SER A 46 -0.02 27.52 2.34
C SER A 46 -1.29 26.68 2.47
N GLU A 47 -1.31 25.46 1.92
CA GLU A 47 -2.49 24.59 1.83
C GLU A 47 -2.41 23.38 2.77
N ILE A 48 -1.24 23.09 3.33
CA ILE A 48 -0.97 21.81 4.00
C ILE A 48 -1.86 21.55 5.21
N ASN A 49 -2.21 22.60 5.97
CA ASN A 49 -3.12 22.51 7.10
C ASN A 49 -4.54 22.17 6.64
N ASP A 50 -5.02 22.84 5.59
CA ASP A 50 -6.36 22.65 5.05
C ASP A 50 -6.51 21.23 4.49
N VAL A 51 -5.56 20.80 3.66
CA VAL A 51 -5.51 19.45 3.08
C VAL A 51 -5.49 18.39 4.19
N ALA A 52 -4.61 18.52 5.18
CA ALA A 52 -4.52 17.53 6.24
C ALA A 52 -5.79 17.52 7.12
N SER A 53 -6.36 18.70 7.42
CA SER A 53 -7.64 18.82 8.13
C SER A 53 -8.78 18.15 7.35
N ASP A 54 -8.86 18.35 6.04
CA ASP A 54 -9.87 17.72 5.20
C ASP A 54 -9.73 16.22 5.19
N ILE A 55 -8.51 15.70 4.98
CA ILE A 55 -8.26 14.25 5.06
C ILE A 55 -8.75 13.70 6.41
N CYS A 56 -8.41 14.36 7.53
CA CYS A 56 -8.84 13.95 8.87
C CYS A 56 -10.37 13.86 9.02
N ARG A 57 -11.12 14.68 8.29
CA ARG A 57 -12.58 14.79 8.34
C ARG A 57 -13.29 13.96 7.26
N ASN A 58 -12.55 13.10 6.53
CA ASN A 58 -13.07 12.45 5.33
C ASN A 58 -13.56 13.44 4.25
N GLY A 59 -12.95 14.62 4.21
CA GLY A 59 -13.11 15.60 3.15
C GLY A 59 -12.38 15.16 1.89
N SER A 60 -12.81 15.69 0.75
CA SER A 60 -12.15 15.46 -0.53
C SER A 60 -10.83 16.22 -0.60
N VAL A 61 -9.86 15.65 -1.29
CA VAL A 61 -8.61 16.32 -1.70
C VAL A 61 -8.34 15.97 -3.15
N LYS A 62 -7.55 16.79 -3.83
CA LYS A 62 -7.15 16.53 -5.22
C LYS A 62 -5.70 16.10 -5.28
N VAL A 63 -5.33 15.45 -6.39
CA VAL A 63 -3.93 15.22 -6.74
C VAL A 63 -3.67 15.90 -8.08
N ASN A 64 -2.54 16.58 -8.17
CA ASN A 64 -2.09 17.22 -9.39
C ASN A 64 -0.61 16.93 -9.57
N LYS A 65 -0.29 16.15 -10.60
CA LYS A 65 1.09 15.79 -10.94
C LYS A 65 1.90 15.21 -9.78
N GLY A 66 1.30 14.26 -9.05
CA GLY A 66 1.95 13.59 -7.92
C GLY A 66 2.12 14.45 -6.67
N LYS A 67 1.39 15.58 -6.58
CA LYS A 67 1.25 16.41 -5.37
C LYS A 67 -0.19 16.40 -4.88
N VAL A 68 -0.40 16.26 -3.57
CA VAL A 68 -1.73 16.48 -2.99
C VAL A 68 -2.04 17.98 -3.01
N LYS A 69 -3.28 18.35 -3.31
CA LYS A 69 -3.78 19.71 -3.36
C LYS A 69 -5.10 19.84 -2.63
N HIS A 70 -5.37 21.04 -2.17
CA HIS A 70 -6.69 21.39 -1.66
C HIS A 70 -7.76 21.22 -2.74
N HIS A 71 -9.00 20.88 -2.33
CA HIS A 71 -10.04 20.48 -3.27
C HIS A 71 -10.63 21.65 -4.07
N LEU A 72 -10.50 22.89 -3.61
CA LEU A 72 -11.00 24.10 -4.26
C LEU A 72 -9.99 25.25 -4.11
N ASP A 73 -9.79 26.01 -5.19
CA ASP A 73 -9.00 27.25 -5.16
C ASP A 73 -9.72 28.37 -4.36
N ASN A 74 -11.05 28.31 -4.29
CA ASN A 74 -11.92 29.22 -3.52
C ASN A 74 -12.87 28.38 -2.64
N CYS A 75 -12.38 27.86 -1.52
CA CYS A 75 -13.24 27.17 -0.58
C CYS A 75 -13.93 28.16 0.36
N ASP A 76 -15.26 28.24 0.29
CA ASP A 76 -16.07 29.12 1.14
C ASP A 76 -16.17 28.65 2.62
N ARG A 77 -15.35 27.68 3.04
CA ARG A 77 -15.32 27.25 4.43
C ARG A 77 -14.51 28.25 5.27
N GLU A 78 -15.20 28.92 6.19
CA GLU A 78 -14.61 29.90 7.11
C GLU A 78 -13.46 29.33 8.00
N SER A 79 -13.38 28.01 8.22
CA SER A 79 -12.16 27.41 8.78
C SER A 79 -12.02 25.90 8.53
N HIS A 80 -10.88 25.50 7.97
CA HIS A 80 -10.39 24.13 8.08
C HIS A 80 -9.68 24.02 9.43
N SER A 81 -10.28 23.29 10.36
CA SER A 81 -9.75 23.16 11.72
C SER A 81 -9.55 21.71 12.12
N PHE A 82 -8.45 21.43 12.82
CA PHE A 82 -8.29 20.11 13.41
C PHE A 82 -9.31 19.90 14.51
N SER A 83 -9.88 18.70 14.59
CA SER A 83 -10.63 18.32 15.79
C SER A 83 -9.70 18.36 17.00
N SER A 84 -10.24 18.58 18.20
CA SER A 84 -9.44 18.60 19.44
C SER A 84 -8.56 17.35 19.61
N LYS A 85 -9.02 16.19 19.12
CA LYS A 85 -8.31 14.91 19.14
C LYS A 85 -7.09 14.83 18.22
N LEU A 86 -6.96 15.75 17.27
CA LEU A 86 -5.89 15.79 16.26
C LEU A 86 -5.04 17.06 16.33
N ARG A 87 -5.17 17.86 17.40
CA ARG A 87 -4.32 19.04 17.63
C ARG A 87 -2.82 18.72 17.68
N HIS A 88 -2.45 17.49 18.06
CA HIS A 88 -1.05 17.07 18.02
C HIS A 88 -0.52 16.90 16.59
N VAL A 89 -1.40 16.59 15.62
CA VAL A 89 -1.09 16.57 14.19
C VAL A 89 -0.97 17.99 13.65
N GLU A 90 -1.89 18.89 14.00
CA GLU A 90 -1.81 20.31 13.63
C GLU A 90 -0.46 20.94 13.99
N LYS A 91 0.03 20.66 15.21
CA LYS A 91 1.31 21.19 15.72
C LYS A 91 2.57 20.76 14.96
N ILE A 92 2.52 19.66 14.21
CA ILE A 92 3.70 19.10 13.55
C ILE A 92 3.65 19.20 12.02
N ILE A 93 2.50 19.60 11.47
CA ILE A 93 2.31 19.65 10.01
C ILE A 93 3.22 20.69 9.35
N SER A 94 3.44 21.84 10.00
CA SER A 94 4.37 22.87 9.53
C SER A 94 5.82 22.37 9.41
N ASP A 95 6.16 21.31 10.14
CA ASP A 95 7.52 20.78 10.23
C ASP A 95 7.76 19.61 9.25
N LEU A 96 6.75 19.26 8.46
CA LEU A 96 6.87 18.24 7.43
C LEU A 96 7.85 18.69 6.35
N LYS A 97 8.65 17.75 5.85
CA LYS A 97 9.61 17.99 4.77
C LYS A 97 9.05 17.46 3.46
N ASP A 98 9.28 18.20 2.38
CA ASP A 98 8.96 17.73 1.04
C ASP A 98 9.93 16.60 0.68
N GLU A 99 9.48 15.35 0.86
CA GLU A 99 10.25 14.16 0.55
C GLU A 99 9.87 13.62 -0.82
N LYS A 100 10.89 13.22 -1.59
CA LYS A 100 10.70 12.56 -2.87
C LYS A 100 10.58 11.05 -2.66
N TYR A 101 9.56 10.47 -3.30
CA TYR A 101 9.30 9.04 -3.30
C TYR A 101 9.41 8.47 -4.72
N TYR A 102 10.00 7.29 -4.82
CA TYR A 102 10.03 6.47 -6.03
C TYR A 102 9.17 5.23 -5.80
N ILE A 103 8.03 5.16 -6.48
CA ILE A 103 7.05 4.08 -6.32
C ILE A 103 6.98 3.26 -7.60
N ALA A 104 7.24 1.96 -7.50
CA ALA A 104 6.92 1.01 -8.55
C ALA A 104 5.43 0.64 -8.48
N VAL A 105 4.69 0.76 -9.57
CA VAL A 105 3.30 0.34 -9.67
C VAL A 105 3.12 -0.68 -10.79
N HIS A 106 2.70 -1.88 -10.43
CA HIS A 106 2.24 -2.88 -11.40
C HIS A 106 0.73 -2.71 -11.63
N PRO A 107 0.19 -2.86 -12.86
CA PRO A 107 -1.24 -2.77 -13.14
C PRO A 107 -2.16 -3.72 -12.37
N GLY A 108 -1.58 -4.74 -11.72
CA GLY A 108 -2.31 -5.79 -11.01
C GLY A 108 -2.59 -7.02 -11.86
N ASP A 109 -3.00 -8.10 -11.21
CA ASP A 109 -3.48 -9.36 -11.78
C ASP A 109 -4.69 -9.80 -10.96
N GLU A 110 -5.74 -10.33 -11.58
CA GLU A 110 -7.00 -10.69 -10.89
C GLU A 110 -6.78 -11.64 -9.69
N ASN A 111 -5.73 -12.46 -9.75
CA ASN A 111 -5.41 -13.43 -8.71
C ASN A 111 -4.59 -12.83 -7.55
N ILE A 112 -4.16 -11.57 -7.67
CA ILE A 112 -3.27 -10.90 -6.72
C ILE A 112 -3.99 -9.67 -6.18
N LEU A 113 -4.18 -9.63 -4.86
CA LEU A 113 -4.79 -8.48 -4.16
C LEU A 113 -6.14 -8.03 -4.79
N ASN A 114 -6.92 -8.98 -5.31
CA ASN A 114 -8.19 -8.75 -6.00
C ASN A 114 -8.08 -7.86 -7.25
N GLY A 115 -6.99 -7.96 -8.02
CA GLY A 115 -6.83 -7.21 -9.27
C GLY A 115 -6.47 -5.74 -9.10
N GLN A 116 -6.23 -5.28 -7.87
CA GLN A 116 -5.79 -3.90 -7.64
C GLN A 116 -4.34 -3.71 -8.13
N PRO A 117 -3.98 -2.51 -8.60
CA PRO A 117 -2.59 -2.17 -8.87
C PRO A 117 -1.69 -2.39 -7.65
N ILE A 118 -0.47 -2.86 -7.89
CA ILE A 118 0.48 -3.21 -6.83
C ILE A 118 1.48 -2.08 -6.69
N ALA A 119 1.37 -1.28 -5.64
CA ALA A 119 2.27 -0.16 -5.36
C ALA A 119 3.37 -0.55 -4.36
N ILE A 120 4.63 -0.44 -4.76
CA ILE A 120 5.80 -0.79 -3.94
C ILE A 120 6.70 0.44 -3.82
N SER A 121 6.99 0.85 -2.59
CA SER A 121 7.89 1.97 -2.36
C SER A 121 9.35 1.52 -2.45
N ILE A 122 10.06 2.00 -3.49
CA ILE A 122 11.47 1.67 -3.77
C ILE A 122 12.40 2.56 -2.94
N LYS A 123 12.11 3.87 -2.90
CA LYS A 123 12.95 4.84 -2.21
C LYS A 123 12.10 6.04 -1.72
N PRO A 124 12.11 6.38 -0.43
CA PRO A 124 12.60 5.54 0.67
C PRO A 124 11.84 4.21 0.74
N GLU A 125 12.48 3.10 1.13
CA GLU A 125 11.73 1.84 1.28
C GLU A 125 10.68 1.98 2.40
N ILE A 126 9.45 1.57 2.13
CA ILE A 126 8.37 1.50 3.11
C ILE A 126 7.90 0.05 3.21
N ASN A 127 8.20 -0.58 4.34
CA ASN A 127 7.91 -2.00 4.55
C ASN A 127 7.83 -2.36 6.04
N TYR A 128 7.37 -3.58 6.35
CA TYR A 128 7.32 -4.08 7.73
C TYR A 128 8.70 -4.31 8.38
N ILE A 129 9.81 -4.22 7.63
CA ILE A 129 11.15 -4.25 8.22
C ILE A 129 11.44 -2.91 8.90
N LYS A 130 11.16 -1.80 8.23
CA LYS A 130 11.39 -0.43 8.74
C LYS A 130 10.24 0.07 9.62
N TYR A 131 9.02 -0.28 9.26
CA TYR A 131 7.80 0.19 9.89
C TYR A 131 6.90 -1.01 10.26
N PRO A 132 7.32 -1.84 11.23
CA PRO A 132 6.58 -3.04 11.63
C PRO A 132 5.19 -2.73 12.19
N ASP A 133 4.99 -1.51 12.67
CA ASP A 133 3.75 -0.96 13.20
C ASP A 133 2.94 -0.16 12.17
N HIS A 134 3.35 -0.16 10.90
CA HIS A 134 2.65 0.64 9.89
C HIS A 134 1.23 0.09 9.66
N PRO A 135 0.20 0.95 9.78
CA PRO A 135 -1.19 0.55 9.68
C PRO A 135 -1.56 0.02 8.27
N HIS A 136 -1.12 0.70 7.21
CA HIS A 136 -1.61 0.48 5.83
C HIS A 136 -0.59 -0.17 4.88
N LEU A 137 0.04 -1.26 5.30
CA LEU A 137 0.89 -2.08 4.42
C LEU A 137 0.26 -3.44 4.13
N ASN A 138 0.43 -3.91 2.90
CA ASN A 138 0.20 -5.30 2.56
C ASN A 138 1.45 -6.11 2.91
N ALA A 139 1.25 -7.25 3.57
CA ALA A 139 2.35 -8.17 3.84
C ALA A 139 2.81 -8.83 2.53
N GLY A 140 4.12 -8.92 2.33
CA GLY A 140 4.67 -9.67 1.20
C GLY A 140 4.27 -11.16 1.22
N ALA A 141 4.25 -11.78 0.05
CA ALA A 141 3.82 -13.15 -0.14
C ALA A 141 4.82 -13.93 -1.00
N LYS A 142 5.02 -15.22 -0.68
CA LYS A 142 5.85 -16.16 -1.43
C LYS A 142 5.03 -16.89 -2.47
N ASP A 143 5.70 -17.28 -3.56
CA ASP A 143 5.15 -18.14 -4.62
C ASP A 143 3.81 -17.61 -5.16
N VAL A 144 3.72 -16.27 -5.28
CA VAL A 144 2.60 -15.61 -5.93
C VAL A 144 2.76 -15.83 -7.42
N SER A 145 1.71 -16.30 -8.08
CA SER A 145 1.71 -16.54 -9.53
C SER A 145 1.02 -15.39 -10.24
N MET A 146 1.66 -14.83 -11.26
CA MET A 146 1.07 -13.89 -12.21
C MET A 146 1.34 -14.41 -13.61
N GLU A 147 0.28 -14.59 -14.40
CA GLU A 147 0.38 -15.15 -15.77
C GLU A 147 1.20 -16.45 -15.86
N GLY A 148 1.14 -17.29 -14.82
CA GLY A 148 1.86 -18.56 -14.73
C GLY A 148 3.33 -18.47 -14.27
N PHE A 149 3.83 -17.27 -13.96
CA PHE A 149 5.16 -17.07 -13.39
C PHE A 149 5.08 -16.90 -11.87
N ASN A 150 5.75 -17.78 -11.13
CA ASN A 150 5.87 -17.67 -9.68
C ASN A 150 6.96 -16.68 -9.30
N PHE A 151 6.62 -15.74 -8.42
CA PHE A 151 7.53 -14.77 -7.87
C PHE A 151 7.22 -14.47 -6.40
N TYR A 152 8.10 -13.70 -5.77
CA TYR A 152 7.88 -13.19 -4.42
C TYR A 152 7.31 -11.77 -4.50
N LEU A 153 6.12 -11.53 -3.96
CA LEU A 153 5.57 -10.19 -3.82
C LEU A 153 6.17 -9.52 -2.57
N PRO A 154 6.88 -8.38 -2.67
CA PRO A 154 7.33 -7.64 -1.50
C PRO A 154 6.15 -6.95 -0.82
N ASN A 155 6.38 -6.34 0.35
CA ASN A 155 5.36 -5.48 0.91
C ASN A 155 4.98 -4.38 -0.08
N SER A 156 3.68 -4.18 -0.22
CA SER A 156 3.09 -3.13 -1.02
C SER A 156 2.27 -2.20 -0.14
N LEU A 157 1.91 -1.04 -0.67
CA LEU A 157 1.02 -0.09 -0.02
C LEU A 157 -0.41 -0.63 -0.09
N CYS A 158 -1.16 -0.51 1.01
CA CYS A 158 -2.60 -0.77 1.04
C CYS A 158 -3.30 0.60 0.99
N TYR A 159 -3.59 1.08 -0.21
CA TYR A 159 -4.13 2.43 -0.45
C TYR A 159 -5.64 2.44 -0.75
N THR A 160 -6.27 1.27 -0.80
CA THR A 160 -7.73 1.11 -0.87
C THR A 160 -8.13 -0.27 -0.34
N ASP A 161 -9.29 -0.36 0.30
CA ASP A 161 -9.98 -1.59 0.70
C ASP A 161 -11.10 -1.98 -0.28
N ASP A 162 -11.48 -1.08 -1.20
CA ASP A 162 -12.46 -1.33 -2.27
C ASP A 162 -11.85 -1.12 -3.66
N PRO A 163 -11.17 -2.13 -4.23
CA PRO A 163 -10.62 -2.05 -5.59
C PRO A 163 -11.65 -1.75 -6.68
N LYS A 164 -12.95 -1.97 -6.42
CA LYS A 164 -14.00 -1.71 -7.42
C LYS A 164 -14.18 -0.22 -7.68
N GLN A 165 -13.84 0.63 -6.71
CA GLN A 165 -13.91 2.08 -6.88
C GLN A 165 -12.89 2.61 -7.90
N LEU A 166 -11.86 1.82 -8.21
CA LEU A 166 -10.82 2.23 -9.16
C LEU A 166 -11.34 2.27 -10.61
N GLY A 167 -12.50 1.67 -10.89
CA GLY A 167 -13.07 1.61 -12.24
C GLY A 167 -12.54 0.42 -13.06
N THR A 168 -13.13 0.26 -14.24
CA THR A 168 -12.91 -0.89 -15.13
C THR A 168 -11.96 -0.58 -16.29
N ASP A 169 -11.84 0.69 -16.68
CA ASP A 169 -10.88 1.12 -17.70
C ASP A 169 -9.45 1.15 -17.13
N THR A 170 -8.47 0.72 -17.92
CA THR A 170 -7.07 0.61 -17.44
C THR A 170 -6.46 1.98 -17.16
N VAL A 171 -6.74 2.99 -17.98
CA VAL A 171 -6.20 4.35 -17.77
C VAL A 171 -6.80 4.92 -16.49
N ASP A 172 -8.13 4.91 -16.37
CA ASP A 172 -8.82 5.46 -15.19
C ASP A 172 -8.41 4.74 -13.90
N ARG A 173 -8.31 3.41 -13.94
CA ARG A 173 -7.87 2.59 -12.81
C ARG A 173 -6.46 2.94 -12.34
N MET A 174 -5.55 3.15 -13.28
CA MET A 174 -4.17 3.50 -12.95
C MET A 174 -4.06 4.94 -12.46
N LEU A 175 -4.76 5.90 -13.09
CA LEU A 175 -4.81 7.29 -12.63
C LEU A 175 -5.35 7.38 -11.21
N PHE A 176 -6.47 6.71 -10.95
CA PHE A 176 -7.09 6.78 -9.63
C PHE A 176 -6.23 6.08 -8.56
N ALA A 177 -5.56 4.98 -8.92
CA ALA A 177 -4.55 4.37 -8.04
C ALA A 177 -3.36 5.32 -7.78
N PHE A 178 -2.85 6.03 -8.79
CA PHE A 178 -1.74 6.99 -8.62
C PHE A 178 -2.13 8.14 -7.67
N ASP A 179 -3.36 8.62 -7.77
CA ASP A 179 -3.89 9.64 -6.86
C ASP A 179 -3.98 9.13 -5.42
N LEU A 180 -4.57 7.94 -5.22
CA LEU A 180 -4.66 7.33 -3.89
C LEU A 180 -3.28 7.03 -3.28
N ILE A 181 -2.33 6.55 -4.09
CA ILE A 181 -0.93 6.34 -3.66
C ILE A 181 -0.29 7.67 -3.24
N THR A 182 -0.53 8.75 -3.98
CA THR A 182 0.01 10.07 -3.65
C THR A 182 -0.55 10.57 -2.31
N ILE A 183 -1.87 10.44 -2.10
CA ILE A 183 -2.52 10.78 -0.82
C ILE A 183 -1.99 9.90 0.31
N TRP A 184 -1.84 8.60 0.07
CA TRP A 184 -1.30 7.64 1.02
C TRP A 184 0.11 8.03 1.49
N LEU A 185 0.97 8.48 0.59
CA LEU A 185 2.33 8.92 0.94
C LEU A 185 2.33 10.21 1.76
N PHE A 186 1.43 11.15 1.49
CA PHE A 186 1.25 12.32 2.35
C PHE A 186 0.81 11.93 3.76
N ARG A 187 -0.16 11.01 3.87
CA ARG A 187 -0.58 10.42 5.16
C ARG A 187 0.59 9.73 5.87
N HIS A 188 1.44 9.04 5.12
CA HIS A 188 2.64 8.39 5.63
C HIS A 188 3.65 9.39 6.22
N GLN A 189 3.87 10.56 5.59
CA GLN A 189 4.74 11.60 6.13
C GLN A 189 4.23 12.12 7.48
N ILE A 190 2.92 12.35 7.61
CA ILE A 190 2.30 12.73 8.89
C ILE A 190 2.46 11.63 9.94
N TRP A 191 2.23 10.37 9.55
CA TRP A 191 2.42 9.22 10.42
C TRP A 191 3.88 9.11 10.91
N LEU A 192 4.86 9.31 10.02
CA LEU A 192 6.28 9.29 10.37
C LEU A 192 6.63 10.42 11.33
N LYS A 193 6.19 11.65 11.04
CA LYS A 193 6.52 12.82 11.86
C LYS A 193 5.88 12.75 13.24
N THR A 194 4.64 12.30 13.33
CA THR A 194 3.99 12.06 14.64
C THR A 194 4.67 10.93 15.41
N ARG A 195 5.15 9.89 14.73
CA ARG A 195 5.93 8.82 15.35
C ARG A 195 7.27 9.30 15.88
N GLU A 196 7.96 10.17 15.14
CA GLU A 196 9.21 10.82 15.55
C GLU A 196 9.02 11.66 16.81
N VAL A 197 7.99 12.51 16.85
CA VAL A 197 7.76 13.48 17.93
C VAL A 197 7.11 12.85 19.16
N TYR A 198 6.14 11.95 18.98
CA TYR A 198 5.29 11.43 20.07
C TYR A 198 5.52 9.95 20.38
N GLY A 199 6.42 9.27 19.67
CA GLY A 199 6.69 7.84 19.82
C GLY A 199 5.61 6.91 19.23
N LYS A 200 4.50 7.47 18.72
CA LYS A 200 3.41 6.72 18.08
C LYS A 200 2.90 7.48 16.85
N GLY A 201 2.92 6.81 15.70
CA GLY A 201 2.42 7.38 14.46
C GLY A 201 0.90 7.50 14.45
N THR A 202 0.41 8.65 14.00
CA THR A 202 -1.01 8.94 13.79
C THR A 202 -1.31 8.87 12.30
N TRP A 203 -2.17 7.93 11.91
CA TRP A 203 -2.72 7.89 10.56
C TRP A 203 -3.92 8.83 10.49
N ILE A 204 -4.01 9.66 9.44
CA ILE A 204 -5.10 10.60 9.27
C ILE A 204 -6.05 10.18 8.13
N GLY A 205 -7.33 10.45 8.35
CA GLY A 205 -8.40 10.17 7.40
C GLY A 205 -8.84 8.70 7.34
N PRO A 206 -9.86 8.42 6.51
CA PRO A 206 -10.39 7.09 6.38
C PRO A 206 -9.58 6.28 5.37
N GLU A 207 -9.19 5.12 5.85
CA GLU A 207 -9.02 3.82 5.23
C GLU A 207 -9.28 2.85 6.40
N ALA A 208 -9.78 1.63 6.16
CA ALA A 208 -10.20 0.69 7.22
C ALA A 208 -9.29 0.77 8.47
N ALA A 209 -9.90 0.85 9.67
CA ALA A 209 -9.16 0.96 10.92
C ALA A 209 -8.08 -0.12 10.94
N SER A 210 -6.84 0.30 10.85
CA SER A 210 -5.75 -0.65 10.80
C SER A 210 -5.78 -1.48 12.05
N PHE A 211 -5.53 -2.79 11.87
CA PHE A 211 -5.36 -3.64 13.02
C PHE A 211 -4.26 -3.01 13.89
N PRO A 212 -4.44 -2.92 15.21
CA PRO A 212 -3.35 -2.46 16.05
C PRO A 212 -2.08 -3.29 15.72
N PRO A 213 -0.86 -2.72 15.74
CA PRO A 213 0.38 -3.42 15.40
C PRO A 213 0.54 -4.80 16.07
N TYR A 214 0.00 -4.94 17.29
CA TYR A 214 -0.02 -6.18 18.05
C TYR A 214 -1.09 -7.20 17.63
N ILE A 215 -2.03 -6.83 16.76
CA ILE A 215 -3.10 -7.65 16.17
C ILE A 215 -2.75 -8.15 14.77
N TYR A 216 -1.87 -7.47 14.02
CA TYR A 216 -1.41 -7.95 12.71
C TYR A 216 -0.73 -9.34 12.76
N PRO A 217 0.14 -9.61 13.76
CA PRO A 217 0.58 -10.97 14.03
C PRO A 217 -0.59 -11.86 14.50
N LYS A 218 -1.72 -11.39 15.01
CA LYS A 218 -2.74 -12.29 15.57
C LYS A 218 -3.70 -12.88 14.55
N ILE A 219 -3.88 -12.20 13.42
CA ILE A 219 -4.84 -12.59 12.38
C ILE A 219 -4.19 -13.48 11.31
N LEU A 220 -2.88 -13.35 11.09
CA LEU A 220 -2.10 -14.22 10.22
C LEU A 220 -0.96 -14.96 10.93
N ASN A 221 -0.64 -14.65 12.19
CA ASN A 221 0.26 -15.50 12.98
C ASN A 221 -0.54 -16.52 13.81
N PRO A 222 -0.19 -17.83 13.70
CA PRO A 222 -0.86 -18.93 14.39
C PRO A 222 -0.95 -18.79 15.91
N LEU A 223 -0.19 -17.90 16.54
CA LEU A 223 -0.09 -17.78 18.00
C LEU A 223 -0.94 -16.64 18.59
N GLY A 224 -1.59 -15.81 17.78
CA GLY A 224 -2.36 -14.68 18.30
C GLY A 224 -3.85 -14.92 18.53
N LYS A 225 -4.60 -13.94 19.06
CA LYS A 225 -6.05 -14.08 19.34
C LYS A 225 -6.86 -14.31 18.05
N CYS A 226 -7.82 -15.23 18.11
CA CYS A 226 -8.66 -15.59 16.99
C CYS A 226 -9.68 -14.49 16.61
N ARG A 227 -9.96 -14.34 15.31
CA ARG A 227 -10.94 -13.36 14.76
C ARG A 227 -12.37 -13.51 15.26
N CYS A 228 -12.75 -14.68 15.75
CA CYS A 228 -14.10 -14.94 16.25
C CYS A 228 -14.38 -14.34 17.64
N GLY A 229 -13.40 -13.67 18.24
CA GLY A 229 -13.54 -13.03 19.56
C GLY A 229 -13.46 -14.00 20.76
N LYS A 230 -13.42 -15.31 20.55
CA LYS A 230 -13.22 -16.31 21.62
C LYS A 230 -11.77 -16.25 22.13
N ASN A 231 -11.56 -16.47 23.43
CA ASN A 231 -10.28 -16.31 24.14
C ASN A 231 -9.19 -17.36 23.78
N GLU A 232 -9.32 -18.04 22.64
CA GLU A 232 -8.37 -19.03 22.13
C GLU A 232 -7.39 -18.42 21.10
N LYS A 233 -6.23 -19.06 20.94
CA LYS A 233 -5.25 -18.70 19.90
C LYS A 233 -5.79 -19.07 18.51
N TYR A 234 -5.63 -18.20 17.51
CA TYR A 234 -6.00 -18.38 16.11
C TYR A 234 -5.56 -19.75 15.60
N GLY A 235 -4.34 -20.16 15.93
CA GLY A 235 -3.74 -21.45 15.58
C GLY A 235 -4.51 -22.69 16.02
N ASN A 236 -5.23 -22.57 17.15
CA ASN A 236 -5.98 -23.66 17.79
C ASN A 236 -7.51 -23.50 17.60
N CYS A 237 -7.96 -22.32 17.18
CA CYS A 237 -9.37 -21.97 17.05
C CYS A 237 -9.84 -22.03 15.59
N HIS A 238 -9.86 -20.91 14.86
CA HIS A 238 -10.32 -20.90 13.47
C HIS A 238 -9.24 -21.26 12.45
N ARG A 239 -7.95 -21.22 12.77
CA ARG A 239 -6.90 -21.58 11.80
C ARG A 239 -7.02 -23.03 11.32
N PRO A 240 -7.29 -24.06 12.16
CA PRO A 240 -7.51 -25.42 11.68
C PRO A 240 -8.72 -25.52 10.75
N TYR A 241 -9.81 -24.80 11.03
CA TYR A 241 -10.99 -24.74 10.16
C TYR A 241 -10.72 -23.99 8.86
N ASP A 242 -10.07 -22.83 8.91
CA ASP A 242 -9.69 -22.03 7.75
C ASP A 242 -8.70 -22.83 6.86
N ILE A 243 -7.70 -23.48 7.47
CA ILE A 243 -6.78 -24.42 6.79
C ILE A 243 -7.54 -25.63 6.26
N LYS A 244 -8.50 -26.21 6.98
CA LYS A 244 -9.28 -27.38 6.54
C LYS A 244 -10.24 -27.02 5.41
N LYS A 245 -10.81 -25.81 5.39
CA LYS A 245 -11.67 -25.28 4.32
C LYS A 245 -10.84 -24.99 3.07
N LEU A 246 -9.66 -24.40 3.25
CA LEU A 246 -8.63 -24.26 2.20
C LEU A 246 -8.19 -25.63 1.67
N ARG A 247 -7.96 -26.61 2.55
CA ARG A 247 -7.59 -28.00 2.19
C ARG A 247 -8.74 -28.78 1.54
N LYS A 248 -10.00 -28.57 1.93
CA LYS A 248 -11.17 -29.22 1.31
C LYS A 248 -11.38 -28.69 -0.10
N LYS A 249 -11.30 -27.36 -0.29
CA LYS A 249 -11.25 -26.74 -1.62
C LYS A 249 -10.04 -27.24 -2.43
N ALA A 250 -8.86 -27.33 -1.81
CA ALA A 250 -7.64 -27.84 -2.44
C ALA A 250 -7.66 -29.35 -2.73
N LYS A 251 -8.41 -30.16 -1.97
CA LYS A 251 -8.60 -31.60 -2.22
C LYS A 251 -9.69 -31.87 -3.26
N GLN A 252 -10.76 -31.06 -3.28
CA GLN A 252 -11.71 -31.05 -4.40
C GLN A 252 -11.02 -30.60 -5.70
N ASN A 253 -10.01 -29.72 -5.61
CA ASN A 253 -9.21 -29.23 -6.74
C ASN A 253 -7.79 -29.86 -6.82
N ASN A 254 -7.56 -30.98 -6.12
CA ASN A 254 -6.36 -31.82 -6.17
C ASN A 254 -4.97 -31.13 -6.09
N ARG A 255 -4.72 -30.11 -5.25
CA ARG A 255 -3.36 -29.55 -4.98
C ARG A 255 -3.33 -28.58 -3.79
N ILE A 256 -2.49 -28.85 -2.75
CA ILE A 256 -1.63 -27.90 -1.97
C ILE A 256 -1.28 -28.44 -0.55
N ASN A 257 0.03 -28.47 -0.22
CA ASN A 257 0.61 -29.04 0.99
C ASN A 257 0.96 -27.94 2.04
N LEU A 258 0.17 -27.82 3.12
CA LEU A 258 0.17 -26.69 4.07
C LEU A 258 1.10 -26.85 5.30
N LYS A 259 2.22 -27.59 5.18
CA LYS A 259 3.09 -27.94 6.33
C LYS A 259 4.11 -26.85 6.75
N HIS A 260 4.35 -25.81 5.94
CA HIS A 260 5.52 -24.92 6.11
C HIS A 260 5.30 -23.57 6.85
N GLN A 261 4.18 -23.34 7.54
CA GLN A 261 3.90 -22.03 8.15
C GLN A 261 3.84 -22.07 9.69
N THR A 262 4.96 -21.76 10.37
CA THR A 262 5.07 -21.52 11.84
C THR A 262 5.90 -20.27 12.19
N TYR A 263 5.81 -19.76 13.44
CA TYR A 263 6.34 -18.45 13.87
C TYR A 263 7.87 -18.27 13.72
N GLY A 264 8.67 -19.32 13.93
CA GLY A 264 10.12 -19.30 13.69
C GLY A 264 10.49 -19.19 12.20
N SER A 265 9.63 -19.70 11.32
CA SER A 265 9.76 -19.48 9.88
C SER A 265 9.32 -18.07 9.46
N TRP A 266 8.48 -17.39 10.24
CA TRP A 266 7.97 -16.05 9.89
C TRP A 266 9.07 -15.00 9.84
N ARG A 267 9.92 -14.86 10.87
CA ARG A 267 11.10 -13.96 10.82
C ARG A 267 12.07 -14.35 9.68
N LYS A 268 12.34 -15.64 9.48
CA LYS A 268 13.20 -16.10 8.36
C LYS A 268 12.57 -15.86 6.98
N ASN A 269 11.24 -15.83 6.88
CA ASN A 269 10.50 -15.72 5.62
C ASN A 269 10.09 -14.28 5.26
N ILE A 270 9.88 -13.40 6.24
CA ILE A 270 9.52 -11.98 6.02
C ILE A 270 10.71 -11.16 5.56
N TYR A 271 11.91 -11.40 6.11
CA TYR A 271 13.07 -10.53 5.90
C TYR A 271 13.91 -10.87 4.65
N ASN A 272 14.00 -12.15 4.28
CA ASN A 272 15.01 -12.62 3.32
C ASN A 272 14.62 -12.41 1.84
N PRO A 273 13.37 -12.68 1.42
CA PRO A 273 12.95 -12.47 0.03
C PRO A 273 12.68 -10.99 -0.29
N GLN A 274 12.19 -10.23 0.69
CA GLN A 274 11.86 -8.81 0.53
C GLN A 274 13.05 -7.94 0.11
N ARG A 275 14.21 -8.13 0.75
CA ARG A 275 15.42 -7.37 0.42
C ARG A 275 15.92 -7.68 -0.99
N ARG A 276 15.83 -8.94 -1.44
CA ARG A 276 16.25 -9.33 -2.78
C ARG A 276 15.35 -8.72 -3.85
N SER A 277 14.03 -8.81 -3.66
CA SER A 277 13.05 -8.27 -4.57
C SER A 277 13.10 -6.74 -4.69
N LEU A 278 13.19 -6.03 -3.57
CA LEU A 278 13.33 -4.56 -3.59
C LEU A 278 14.65 -4.13 -4.23
N LYS A 279 15.75 -4.85 -3.98
CA LYS A 279 17.04 -4.58 -4.63
C LYS A 279 16.95 -4.76 -6.15
N VAL A 280 16.26 -5.80 -6.61
CA VAL A 280 16.05 -6.06 -8.04
C VAL A 280 15.20 -4.96 -8.67
N LEU A 281 14.05 -4.61 -8.09
CA LEU A 281 13.21 -3.51 -8.57
C LEU A 281 13.97 -2.19 -8.61
N LYS A 282 14.76 -1.91 -7.58
CA LYS A 282 15.62 -0.73 -7.53
C LYS A 282 16.62 -0.71 -8.67
N ASN A 283 17.35 -1.80 -8.91
CA ASN A 283 18.34 -1.86 -9.99
C ASN A 283 17.74 -1.79 -11.40
N ILE A 284 16.45 -2.11 -11.54
CA ILE A 284 15.73 -2.09 -12.81
C ILE A 284 15.14 -0.71 -13.09
N LEU A 285 14.65 -0.03 -12.04
CA LEU A 285 13.83 1.17 -12.16
C LEU A 285 14.53 2.46 -11.69
N LEU A 286 15.66 2.39 -10.97
CA LEU A 286 16.44 3.56 -10.52
C LEU A 286 17.90 3.44 -10.93
#